data_AF-A0AA88YH09-F1
#
_entry.id   AF-A0AA88YH09-F1
#
_cell.length_a   1.000
_cell.length_b   1.000
_cell.length_c   1.000
_cell.angle_alpha   90.00
_cell.angle_beta   90.00
_cell.angle_gamma   90.00
#
_symmetry.space_group_name_H-M   'P 1'
#
loop_
_entity.id
_entity.type
_entity.pdbx_description
1 polymer ?
#
loop_
_entity_poly.entity_id
_entity_poly.type
_entity_poly.pdbx_seq_one_letter_code
_entity_poly.pdbx_strand_id
1 'polypeptide(L)'
;MDVQNGTLVPLKDLYLYLPCGARNKVPREGSDILQTYNNMKSILRDGKTGKSVAGTNRFFPILPITIVLGLGVMVAWMSPSHVYENNPCLYLLTFGITTARITNTLLVCVLTKDELPMVDSGIIAPLLLLVNQYFHCPIDETLLLKISLFKKYWRWLIEQVPTTWAPNSMTLVGLIINISTMSLLIAVSSDGKTEVPRFIYLLCAVGLFVYQSLDAIDGKQARRTKTNTPLGELFDHGCDSVSTAFVGVGVCTGILMGENLNWMMFEVFSGMFLFYQAHWQAYVTGTLRFSQFDVTESQLLIISIFLINFLIGPSFWSYQIPVFNISLRIFMVLFSLGPAALQVFNNMTIILEGGKGKNKSTIAGTSTIFPVFPIAIVLGLGVIIANKSPSNMYENNPCLYLLTFGIVAARVTNRLVVAHMTKSELDLMDSGLWGPFILIINQYFNCILNETMLLWFCFIYVIQDILRYSSSVCQEICDYLEIYCFDIVSKRPQKQSSRNGKSSKS
;
A
#
# COMPACT_ATOMS: atom_id res chain seq x y z
N MET A 1 -32.32 -6.73 -38.93
CA MET A 1 -33.76 -6.99 -39.11
C MET A 1 -33.91 -8.51 -39.13
N ASP A 2 -34.58 -9.21 -38.22
CA ASP A 2 -35.42 -8.79 -37.10
C ASP A 2 -35.44 -9.92 -36.07
N VAL A 3 -35.71 -9.55 -34.81
CA VAL A 3 -35.73 -10.40 -33.62
C VAL A 3 -37.11 -11.04 -33.48
N GLN A 4 -37.21 -12.35 -33.24
CA GLN A 4 -38.30 -12.96 -32.45
C GLN A 4 -38.06 -14.46 -32.20
N ASN A 5 -37.67 -14.80 -30.97
CA ASN A 5 -38.25 -15.87 -30.14
C ASN A 5 -37.33 -16.12 -28.93
N GLY A 6 -37.61 -15.36 -27.87
CA GLY A 6 -37.00 -15.53 -26.57
C GLY A 6 -37.62 -16.70 -25.81
N THR A 7 -36.80 -17.71 -25.54
CA THR A 7 -36.99 -18.68 -24.45
C THR A 7 -35.66 -18.81 -23.73
N LEU A 8 -35.53 -18.10 -22.61
CA LEU A 8 -34.43 -18.24 -21.66
C LEU A 8 -34.67 -19.51 -20.83
N VAL A 9 -33.81 -20.51 -21.01
CA VAL A 9 -33.75 -21.69 -20.13
C VAL A 9 -33.09 -21.30 -18.81
N PRO A 10 -33.60 -21.70 -17.63
CA PRO A 10 -32.98 -21.36 -16.35
C PRO A 10 -31.65 -22.10 -16.16
N LEU A 11 -30.56 -21.36 -15.91
CA LEU A 11 -29.30 -21.91 -15.39
C LEU A 11 -29.52 -22.41 -13.94
N LYS A 12 -29.98 -23.65 -13.77
CA LYS A 12 -29.95 -24.33 -12.47
C LYS A 12 -29.26 -25.68 -12.43
N ASP A 13 -28.81 -26.24 -13.55
CA ASP A 13 -28.23 -27.59 -13.57
C ASP A 13 -26.89 -27.69 -14.31
N LEU A 14 -25.86 -26.97 -13.84
CA LEU A 14 -24.47 -27.26 -14.23
C LEU A 14 -23.57 -27.42 -13.00
N TYR A 15 -23.91 -28.38 -12.14
CA TYR A 15 -22.96 -28.98 -11.20
C TYR A 15 -22.17 -30.06 -11.94
N LEU A 16 -20.93 -29.75 -12.32
CA LEU A 16 -19.95 -30.76 -12.75
C LEU A 16 -18.79 -30.80 -11.76
N TYR A 17 -18.86 -31.83 -10.90
CA TYR A 17 -17.75 -32.37 -10.12
C TYR A 17 -16.58 -32.73 -11.04
N LEU A 18 -15.36 -32.30 -10.69
CA LEU A 18 -14.14 -32.93 -11.16
C LEU A 18 -13.34 -33.42 -9.94
N PRO A 19 -13.17 -34.75 -9.75
CA PRO A 19 -12.38 -35.28 -8.66
C PRO A 19 -10.88 -35.13 -8.93
N CYS A 20 -10.15 -34.86 -7.86
CA CYS A 20 -8.70 -34.80 -7.81
C CYS A 20 -8.11 -36.22 -7.92
N GLY A 21 -7.22 -36.46 -8.89
CA GLY A 21 -6.26 -37.57 -8.87
C GLY A 21 -6.33 -38.57 -10.03
N ALA A 22 -5.48 -38.38 -11.06
CA ALA A 22 -4.95 -39.47 -11.86
C ALA A 22 -3.60 -39.06 -12.51
N ARG A 23 -2.58 -39.89 -12.27
CA ARG A 23 -1.20 -39.76 -12.77
C ARG A 23 -1.12 -40.03 -14.29
N ASN A 24 -0.12 -39.42 -14.91
CA ASN A 24 0.64 -39.85 -16.10
C ASN A 24 -0.12 -40.60 -17.21
N LYS A 25 -0.28 -39.94 -18.37
CA LYS A 25 -0.01 -40.52 -19.70
C LYS A 25 -0.03 -39.43 -20.78
N VAL A 26 1.08 -39.28 -21.48
CA VAL A 26 1.21 -38.55 -22.75
C VAL A 26 0.54 -39.36 -23.85
N PRO A 27 -0.20 -38.73 -24.77
CA PRO A 27 -0.17 -39.16 -26.17
C PRO A 27 0.28 -38.04 -27.11
N ARG A 28 1.09 -38.43 -28.09
CA ARG A 28 1.51 -37.64 -29.25
C ARG A 28 0.33 -37.49 -30.21
N GLU A 29 0.12 -36.29 -30.74
CA GLU A 29 -0.43 -36.08 -32.09
C GLU A 29 -0.08 -34.66 -32.54
N GLY A 30 0.93 -34.57 -33.41
CA GLY A 30 1.35 -33.34 -34.07
C GLY A 30 0.92 -33.39 -35.53
N SER A 31 -0.14 -32.68 -35.86
CA SER A 31 -0.50 -32.35 -37.25
C SER A 31 -1.33 -31.05 -37.38
N ASP A 32 -1.99 -30.58 -36.31
CA ASP A 32 -2.88 -29.41 -36.43
C ASP A 32 -2.19 -28.05 -36.23
N ILE A 33 -1.06 -27.99 -35.53
CA ILE A 33 -0.37 -26.71 -35.25
C ILE A 33 0.36 -26.15 -36.48
N LEU A 34 0.85 -27.03 -37.36
CA LEU A 34 1.57 -26.62 -38.58
C LEU A 34 0.61 -26.07 -39.65
N GLN A 35 -0.63 -26.56 -39.68
CA GLN A 35 -1.69 -26.06 -40.56
C GLN A 35 -2.13 -24.64 -40.15
N THR A 36 -2.28 -24.39 -38.84
CA THR A 36 -2.61 -23.05 -38.32
C THR A 36 -1.49 -22.04 -38.56
N TYR A 37 -0.23 -22.46 -38.41
CA TYR A 37 0.94 -21.63 -38.68
C TYR A 37 1.05 -21.22 -40.16
N ASN A 38 0.78 -22.15 -41.10
CA ASN A 38 0.82 -21.87 -42.53
C ASN A 38 -0.34 -20.96 -43.00
N ASN A 39 -1.52 -21.07 -42.38
CA ASN A 39 -2.66 -20.19 -42.65
C ASN A 39 -2.44 -18.75 -42.13
N MET A 40 -1.75 -18.57 -41.01
CA MET A 40 -1.35 -17.21 -40.56
C MET A 40 -0.29 -16.59 -41.46
N LYS A 41 0.58 -17.41 -42.08
CA LYS A 41 1.66 -16.95 -42.94
C LYS A 41 1.18 -16.48 -44.32
N SER A 42 0.03 -16.96 -44.80
CA SER A 42 -0.58 -16.45 -46.05
C SER A 42 -1.32 -15.13 -45.85
N ILE A 43 -1.99 -14.94 -44.71
CA ILE A 43 -2.71 -13.70 -44.36
C ILE A 43 -1.74 -12.52 -44.19
N LEU A 44 -0.51 -12.78 -43.73
CA LEU A 44 0.53 -11.75 -43.57
C LEU A 44 1.26 -11.39 -44.88
N ARG A 45 0.99 -12.08 -46.00
CA ARG A 45 1.72 -11.90 -47.27
C ARG A 45 1.06 -10.93 -48.25
N ASP A 46 -0.23 -10.62 -48.10
CA ASP A 46 -1.02 -9.83 -49.07
C ASP A 46 -1.38 -8.40 -48.60
N GLY A 47 -0.71 -7.87 -47.57
CA GLY A 47 -0.96 -6.53 -47.03
C GLY A 47 0.14 -5.49 -47.28
N LYS A 48 0.53 -5.23 -48.53
CA LYS A 48 1.22 -3.98 -48.93
C LYS A 48 0.33 -3.30 -49.98
N THR A 49 -0.20 -2.10 -49.77
CA THR A 49 0.55 -0.85 -49.89
C THR A 49 -0.24 0.33 -49.28
N GLY A 50 0.42 1.18 -48.50
CA GLY A 50 -0.13 2.43 -47.97
C GLY A 50 0.85 3.09 -47.01
N LYS A 51 1.61 4.07 -47.51
CA LYS A 51 2.74 4.73 -46.83
C LYS A 51 2.35 5.46 -45.53
N SER A 52 3.10 5.22 -44.45
CA SER A 52 3.69 6.26 -43.60
C SER A 52 4.76 5.63 -42.71
N VAL A 53 6.01 5.96 -43.00
CA VAL A 53 7.19 5.67 -42.17
C VAL A 53 7.45 6.93 -41.36
N ALA A 54 7.33 6.87 -40.03
CA ALA A 54 8.12 7.66 -39.08
C ALA A 54 7.85 7.20 -37.64
N GLY A 55 8.91 6.87 -36.90
CA GLY A 55 8.91 6.96 -35.43
C GLY A 55 8.88 5.66 -34.64
N THR A 56 9.81 4.73 -34.89
CA THR A 56 10.20 3.75 -33.87
C THR A 56 10.88 4.46 -32.69
N ASN A 57 10.13 4.79 -31.63
CA ASN A 57 10.69 5.11 -30.32
C ASN A 57 10.74 3.83 -29.47
N ARG A 58 11.88 3.14 -29.51
CA ARG A 58 12.28 2.22 -28.45
C ARG A 58 12.47 3.05 -27.17
N PHE A 59 11.47 3.09 -26.31
CA PHE A 59 11.66 3.47 -24.91
C PHE A 59 12.39 2.32 -24.20
N PHE A 60 13.74 2.36 -24.21
CA PHE A 60 14.55 1.68 -23.19
C PHE A 60 14.40 2.44 -21.85
N PRO A 61 14.66 1.80 -20.70
CA PRO A 61 13.99 2.06 -19.43
C PRO A 61 14.57 3.27 -18.70
N ILE A 62 14.21 4.48 -19.13
CA ILE A 62 14.67 5.70 -18.48
C ILE A 62 13.87 5.95 -17.19
N LEU A 63 12.58 5.62 -17.16
CA LEU A 63 11.68 5.95 -16.03
C LEU A 63 12.00 5.25 -14.68
N PRO A 64 12.33 3.94 -14.62
CA PRO A 64 12.74 3.33 -13.35
C PRO A 64 14.10 3.87 -12.87
N ILE A 65 14.98 4.25 -13.80
CA ILE A 65 16.24 4.94 -13.47
C ILE A 65 15.95 6.34 -12.92
N THR A 66 14.96 7.09 -13.44
CA THR A 66 14.63 8.43 -12.92
C THR A 66 14.01 8.40 -11.51
N ILE A 67 13.27 7.36 -11.14
CA ILE A 67 12.69 7.19 -9.79
C ILE A 67 13.76 6.68 -8.81
N VAL A 68 14.60 5.73 -9.22
CA VAL A 68 15.78 5.31 -8.46
C VAL A 68 16.79 6.45 -8.31
N LEU A 69 16.93 7.32 -9.32
CA LEU A 69 17.68 8.58 -9.23
C LEU A 69 16.93 9.63 -8.40
N GLY A 70 15.61 9.62 -8.31
CA GLY A 70 14.85 10.49 -7.41
C GLY A 70 15.07 10.13 -5.94
N LEU A 71 15.08 8.83 -5.62
CA LEU A 71 15.54 8.30 -4.33
C LEU A 71 17.03 8.56 -4.12
N GLY A 72 17.86 8.40 -5.17
CA GLY A 72 19.28 8.73 -5.16
C GLY A 72 19.57 10.22 -4.97
N VAL A 73 18.67 11.11 -5.45
CA VAL A 73 18.72 12.56 -5.24
C VAL A 73 18.28 12.91 -3.82
N MET A 74 17.30 12.20 -3.22
CA MET A 74 17.04 12.32 -1.78
C MET A 74 18.26 11.88 -0.95
N VAL A 75 18.88 10.75 -1.28
CA VAL A 75 20.10 10.25 -0.62
C VAL A 75 21.30 11.20 -0.81
N ALA A 76 21.47 11.77 -2.01
CA ALA A 76 22.53 12.74 -2.32
C ALA A 76 22.26 14.14 -1.75
N TRP A 77 21.00 14.49 -1.47
CA TRP A 77 20.60 15.73 -0.80
C TRP A 77 20.74 15.65 0.73
N MET A 78 20.76 14.44 1.29
CA MET A 78 20.86 14.16 2.74
C MET A 78 22.28 13.93 3.26
N SER A 79 23.32 14.08 2.44
CA SER A 79 24.73 13.95 2.88
C SER A 79 25.26 15.23 3.55
N PRO A 80 26.19 15.13 4.52
CA PRO A 80 26.72 16.30 5.24
C PRO A 80 27.47 17.29 4.35
N SER A 81 27.44 18.56 4.76
CA SER A 81 27.95 19.76 4.07
C SER A 81 29.38 19.69 3.52
N HIS A 82 30.22 18.78 4.01
CA HIS A 82 31.65 18.72 3.66
C HIS A 82 31.99 18.05 2.32
N VAL A 83 31.02 17.40 1.64
CA VAL A 83 31.26 16.82 0.31
C VAL A 83 31.12 17.86 -0.82
N TYR A 84 30.47 19.01 -0.54
CA TYR A 84 30.02 19.96 -1.57
C TYR A 84 31.02 21.07 -1.92
N GLU A 85 32.09 21.26 -1.15
CA GLU A 85 33.09 22.32 -1.41
C GLU A 85 34.00 22.03 -2.61
N ASN A 86 34.11 20.77 -3.05
CA ASN A 86 35.17 20.37 -3.98
C ASN A 86 34.78 20.26 -5.46
N ASN A 87 33.49 20.32 -5.86
CA ASN A 87 33.09 20.16 -7.28
C ASN A 87 31.77 20.88 -7.69
N PRO A 88 31.76 22.22 -7.81
CA PRO A 88 30.55 23.01 -8.13
C PRO A 88 30.04 22.86 -9.58
N CYS A 89 30.90 22.47 -10.53
CA CYS A 89 30.55 22.39 -11.95
C CYS A 89 29.67 21.17 -12.30
N LEU A 90 29.76 20.08 -11.53
CA LEU A 90 28.97 18.87 -11.74
C LEU A 90 27.52 19.06 -11.25
N TYR A 91 27.31 19.89 -10.21
CA TYR A 91 25.99 20.26 -9.68
C TYR A 91 25.18 21.11 -10.67
N LEU A 92 25.79 22.16 -11.24
CA LEU A 92 25.11 23.07 -12.18
C LEU A 92 24.66 22.37 -13.48
N LEU A 93 25.46 21.44 -13.99
CA LEU A 93 25.14 20.70 -15.21
C LEU A 93 23.98 19.71 -14.99
N THR A 94 23.95 19.03 -13.85
CA THR A 94 22.94 18.01 -13.53
C THR A 94 21.62 18.62 -13.06
N PHE A 95 21.68 19.71 -12.27
CA PHE A 95 20.51 20.44 -11.80
C PHE A 95 19.83 21.22 -12.92
N GLY A 96 20.61 21.87 -13.80
CA GLY A 96 20.10 22.68 -14.92
C GLY A 96 19.40 21.87 -16.01
N ILE A 97 19.88 20.66 -16.32
CA ILE A 97 19.26 19.78 -17.32
C ILE A 97 17.95 19.15 -16.80
N THR A 98 17.88 18.85 -15.49
CA THR A 98 16.71 18.22 -14.86
C THR A 98 15.57 19.21 -14.60
N THR A 99 15.87 20.42 -14.13
CA THR A 99 14.83 21.46 -13.92
C THR A 99 14.24 21.96 -15.24
N ALA A 100 15.06 22.22 -16.27
CA ALA A 100 14.56 22.71 -17.57
C ALA A 100 13.61 21.70 -18.28
N ARG A 101 13.81 20.39 -18.08
CA ARG A 101 12.95 19.35 -18.66
C ARG A 101 11.66 19.10 -17.87
N ILE A 102 11.68 19.28 -16.56
CA ILE A 102 10.49 19.16 -15.71
C ILE A 102 9.56 20.36 -15.93
N THR A 103 10.09 21.58 -15.97
CA THR A 103 9.30 22.81 -16.16
C THR A 103 8.62 22.86 -17.53
N ASN A 104 9.31 22.45 -18.61
CA ASN A 104 8.70 22.38 -19.95
C ASN A 104 7.63 21.28 -20.08
N THR A 105 7.72 20.20 -19.29
CA THR A 105 6.73 19.12 -19.30
C THR A 105 5.46 19.48 -18.52
N LEU A 106 5.63 20.20 -17.40
CA LEU A 106 4.53 20.70 -16.56
C LEU A 106 3.77 21.85 -17.25
N LEU A 107 4.45 22.77 -17.93
CA LEU A 107 3.81 23.90 -18.60
C LEU A 107 2.90 23.45 -19.77
N VAL A 108 3.26 22.37 -20.47
CA VAL A 108 2.43 21.79 -21.55
C VAL A 108 1.19 21.07 -21.01
N CYS A 109 1.28 20.45 -19.83
CA CYS A 109 0.12 19.78 -19.21
C CYS A 109 -0.88 20.74 -18.57
N VAL A 110 -0.45 21.90 -18.06
CA VAL A 110 -1.31 22.87 -17.38
C VAL A 110 -2.13 23.72 -18.36
N LEU A 111 -1.68 23.89 -19.61
CA LEU A 111 -2.35 24.75 -20.60
C LEU A 111 -3.45 24.05 -21.43
N THR A 112 -3.86 22.83 -21.08
CA THR A 112 -4.90 22.09 -21.83
C THR A 112 -5.93 21.43 -20.90
N LYS A 113 -6.85 22.21 -20.33
CA LYS A 113 -8.23 21.73 -20.08
C LYS A 113 -9.18 22.86 -19.67
N ASP A 114 -10.15 23.08 -20.55
CA ASP A 114 -11.39 23.81 -20.32
C ASP A 114 -12.37 23.04 -19.40
N GLU A 115 -13.44 23.73 -19.01
CA GLU A 115 -14.30 23.63 -17.82
C GLU A 115 -15.26 22.43 -17.63
N LEU A 116 -15.48 22.05 -16.33
CA LEU A 116 -16.70 21.63 -15.58
C LEU A 116 -17.60 20.43 -16.03
N PRO A 117 -18.52 19.85 -15.19
CA PRO A 117 -18.83 20.02 -13.75
C PRO A 117 -18.93 18.70 -12.91
N MET A 118 -19.27 18.86 -11.61
CA MET A 118 -19.52 17.86 -10.54
C MET A 118 -20.73 16.93 -10.73
N VAL A 119 -20.76 15.77 -10.03
CA VAL A 119 -21.84 15.27 -9.11
C VAL A 119 -21.86 13.73 -8.92
N ASP A 120 -21.92 13.33 -7.63
CA ASP A 120 -22.53 12.19 -6.90
C ASP A 120 -22.53 10.70 -7.34
N SER A 121 -22.28 9.88 -6.29
CA SER A 121 -22.84 8.56 -5.97
C SER A 121 -22.88 7.48 -7.07
N GLY A 122 -21.90 6.56 -7.06
CA GLY A 122 -21.90 5.43 -8.00
C GLY A 122 -21.01 4.23 -7.66
N ILE A 123 -20.64 3.99 -6.39
CA ILE A 123 -19.72 2.89 -6.01
C ILE A 123 -20.38 1.50 -6.14
N ILE A 124 -21.71 1.42 -6.20
CA ILE A 124 -22.46 0.15 -6.12
C ILE A 124 -22.43 -0.66 -7.44
N ALA A 125 -22.41 0.00 -8.60
CA ALA A 125 -22.52 -0.68 -9.89
C ALA A 125 -21.23 -1.41 -10.37
N PRO A 126 -20.01 -0.87 -10.14
CA PRO A 126 -18.77 -1.58 -10.47
C PRO A 126 -18.52 -2.83 -9.62
N LEU A 127 -19.01 -2.83 -8.36
CA LEU A 127 -18.87 -3.95 -7.42
C LEU A 127 -19.59 -5.22 -7.92
N LEU A 128 -20.73 -5.10 -8.60
CA LEU A 128 -21.54 -6.25 -9.06
C LEU A 128 -20.85 -7.15 -10.09
N LEU A 129 -19.96 -6.59 -10.92
CA LEU A 129 -19.29 -7.35 -12.01
C LEU A 129 -17.98 -8.02 -11.57
N LEU A 130 -17.44 -7.65 -10.41
CA LEU A 130 -16.19 -8.20 -9.87
C LEU A 130 -16.36 -9.49 -9.07
N VAL A 131 -17.55 -9.69 -8.46
CA VAL A 131 -17.83 -10.77 -7.50
C VAL A 131 -17.62 -12.18 -8.09
N ASN A 132 -17.54 -12.32 -9.42
CA ASN A 132 -17.49 -13.63 -10.06
C ASN A 132 -16.14 -14.01 -10.72
N GLN A 133 -15.08 -13.20 -10.62
CA GLN A 133 -13.85 -13.43 -11.41
C GLN A 133 -12.53 -13.55 -10.66
N TYR A 134 -12.50 -13.39 -9.34
CA TYR A 134 -11.27 -13.47 -8.56
C TYR A 134 -11.23 -14.71 -7.66
N PHE A 135 -10.94 -15.85 -8.28
CA PHE A 135 -10.40 -16.99 -7.55
C PHE A 135 -9.18 -17.54 -8.28
N HIS A 136 -8.09 -17.60 -7.51
CA HIS A 136 -6.81 -18.26 -7.77
C HIS A 136 -5.79 -17.52 -8.65
N CYS A 137 -4.74 -17.03 -7.98
CA CYS A 137 -3.40 -16.92 -8.55
C CYS A 137 -2.44 -17.76 -7.69
N PRO A 138 -1.47 -18.49 -8.26
CA PRO A 138 -0.44 -19.18 -7.50
C PRO A 138 0.38 -18.14 -6.73
N ILE A 139 0.54 -18.35 -5.42
CA ILE A 139 1.30 -17.48 -4.52
C ILE A 139 2.77 -17.83 -4.69
N ASP A 140 3.61 -16.88 -5.13
CA ASP A 140 5.04 -16.97 -4.91
C ASP A 140 5.27 -16.82 -3.40
N GLU A 141 5.58 -17.93 -2.73
CA GLU A 141 5.66 -17.98 -1.26
C GLU A 141 6.88 -17.18 -0.73
N THR A 142 6.67 -16.42 0.36
CA THR A 142 7.75 -15.74 1.10
C THR A 142 8.79 -16.75 1.63
N LEU A 143 10.00 -16.28 1.97
CA LEU A 143 11.07 -17.14 2.47
C LEU A 143 10.66 -17.92 3.71
N LEU A 144 9.91 -17.31 4.62
CA LEU A 144 9.42 -17.99 5.83
C LEU A 144 8.21 -18.88 5.57
N LEU A 145 7.37 -18.58 4.58
CA LEU A 145 6.36 -19.54 4.13
C LEU A 145 7.01 -20.80 3.52
N LYS A 146 8.20 -20.68 2.94
CA LYS A 146 9.01 -21.85 2.53
C LYS A 146 9.57 -22.61 3.74
N ILE A 147 9.82 -21.93 4.86
CA ILE A 147 10.24 -22.56 6.11
C ILE A 147 9.02 -23.18 6.82
N SER A 148 9.01 -24.51 6.92
CA SER A 148 7.88 -25.32 7.43
C SER A 148 7.29 -24.88 8.80
N LEU A 149 7.99 -24.08 9.60
CA LEU A 149 7.64 -23.72 10.98
C LEU A 149 6.43 -22.79 11.10
N PHE A 150 6.39 -21.64 10.41
CA PHE A 150 5.28 -20.68 10.53
C PHE A 150 3.97 -21.26 9.98
N LYS A 151 4.04 -22.05 8.92
CA LYS A 151 2.89 -22.81 8.41
C LYS A 151 2.33 -23.76 9.46
N LYS A 152 3.17 -24.46 10.23
CA LYS A 152 2.73 -25.33 11.33
C LYS A 152 2.14 -24.52 12.48
N TYR A 153 2.81 -23.45 12.87
CA TYR A 153 2.35 -22.55 13.93
C TYR A 153 0.96 -21.96 13.61
N TRP A 154 0.75 -21.38 12.42
CA TRP A 154 -0.53 -20.80 12.05
C TRP A 154 -1.65 -21.83 11.88
N ARG A 155 -1.34 -23.07 11.48
CA ARG A 155 -2.32 -24.17 11.45
C ARG A 155 -2.75 -24.57 12.86
N TRP A 156 -1.80 -24.67 13.78
CA TRP A 156 -2.12 -24.91 15.18
C TRP A 156 -2.91 -23.75 15.80
N LEU A 157 -2.50 -22.51 15.50
CA LEU A 157 -3.10 -21.31 16.08
C LEU A 157 -4.55 -21.14 15.63
N ILE A 158 -4.86 -21.36 14.35
CA ILE A 158 -6.24 -21.25 13.86
C ILE A 158 -7.17 -22.26 14.54
N GLU A 159 -6.67 -23.45 14.91
CA GLU A 159 -7.45 -24.44 15.66
C GLU A 159 -7.82 -23.97 17.07
N GLN A 160 -7.03 -23.07 17.66
CA GLN A 160 -7.32 -22.49 18.98
C GLN A 160 -8.37 -21.38 18.92
N VAL A 161 -8.62 -20.79 17.76
CA VAL A 161 -9.59 -19.70 17.58
C VAL A 161 -11.00 -20.28 17.48
N PRO A 162 -11.98 -19.79 18.27
CA PRO A 162 -13.38 -20.18 18.14
C PRO A 162 -13.94 -19.85 16.76
N THR A 163 -14.81 -20.70 16.21
CA THR A 163 -15.45 -20.45 14.91
C THR A 163 -16.49 -19.33 14.93
N THR A 164 -16.81 -18.78 16.10
CA THR A 164 -17.70 -17.63 16.28
C THR A 164 -16.99 -16.30 16.08
N TRP A 165 -15.65 -16.28 16.11
CA TRP A 165 -14.88 -15.06 15.92
C TRP A 165 -14.85 -14.68 14.44
N ALA A 166 -15.35 -13.47 14.14
CA ALA A 166 -15.27 -12.88 12.82
C ALA A 166 -13.80 -12.59 12.46
N PRO A 167 -13.36 -12.87 11.22
CA PRO A 167 -12.01 -12.55 10.75
C PRO A 167 -11.61 -11.09 11.00
N ASN A 168 -12.47 -10.14 10.63
CA ASN A 168 -12.21 -8.71 10.81
C ASN A 168 -12.03 -8.31 12.29
N SER A 169 -12.68 -9.03 13.21
CA SER A 169 -12.49 -8.80 14.65
C SER A 169 -11.08 -9.22 15.10
N MET A 170 -10.52 -10.28 14.50
CA MET A 170 -9.16 -10.74 14.80
C MET A 170 -8.14 -9.68 14.36
N THR A 171 -8.26 -9.21 13.12
CA THR A 171 -7.43 -8.14 12.56
C THR A 171 -7.51 -6.87 13.43
N LEU A 172 -8.72 -6.43 13.79
CA LEU A 172 -8.92 -5.23 14.60
C LEU A 172 -8.33 -5.36 16.02
N VAL A 173 -8.54 -6.51 16.68
CA VAL A 173 -7.97 -6.76 18.01
C VAL A 173 -6.45 -6.76 17.95
N GLY A 174 -5.86 -7.41 16.95
CA GLY A 174 -4.43 -7.37 16.71
C GLY A 174 -3.94 -5.92 16.54
N LEU A 175 -4.61 -5.14 15.69
CA LEU A 175 -4.23 -3.75 15.41
C LEU A 175 -4.26 -2.91 16.68
N ILE A 176 -5.32 -3.03 17.48
CA ILE A 176 -5.47 -2.30 18.76
C ILE A 176 -4.32 -2.65 19.70
N ILE A 177 -3.96 -3.92 19.83
CA ILE A 177 -2.83 -4.35 20.67
C ILE A 177 -1.53 -3.72 20.15
N ASN A 178 -1.25 -3.84 18.84
CA ASN A 178 -0.02 -3.31 18.26
C ASN A 178 0.09 -1.79 18.45
N ILE A 179 -0.94 -1.03 18.04
CA ILE A 179 -0.98 0.42 18.20
C ILE A 179 -0.82 0.81 19.67
N SER A 180 -1.52 0.15 20.60
CA SER A 180 -1.41 0.47 22.03
C SER A 180 0.02 0.32 22.55
N THR A 181 0.71 -0.77 22.17
CA THR A 181 2.10 -0.99 22.58
C THR A 181 3.07 0.00 21.94
N MET A 182 2.91 0.33 20.65
CA MET A 182 3.74 1.33 19.97
C MET A 182 3.48 2.74 20.50
N SER A 183 2.22 3.10 20.76
CA SER A 183 1.85 4.37 21.37
C SER A 183 2.43 4.53 22.77
N LEU A 184 2.49 3.45 23.57
CA LEU A 184 3.15 3.50 24.88
C LEU A 184 4.64 3.82 24.76
N LEU A 185 5.35 3.16 23.83
CA LEU A 185 6.76 3.46 23.54
C LEU A 185 6.94 4.93 23.13
N ILE A 186 6.12 5.40 22.18
CA ILE A 186 6.19 6.76 21.63
C ILE A 186 5.80 7.82 22.67
N ALA A 187 4.87 7.53 23.57
CA ALA A 187 4.45 8.45 24.62
C ALA A 187 5.57 8.69 25.65
N VAL A 188 6.42 7.69 25.91
CA VAL A 188 7.58 7.82 26.81
C VAL A 188 8.80 8.42 26.10
N SER A 189 9.00 8.10 24.81
CA SER A 189 10.11 8.62 23.99
C SER A 189 9.59 9.32 22.73
N SER A 190 8.93 10.47 22.92
CA SER A 190 8.32 11.24 21.82
C SER A 190 9.34 11.92 20.89
N ASP A 191 10.59 12.03 21.34
CA ASP A 191 11.72 12.58 20.59
C ASP A 191 12.51 11.52 19.80
N GLY A 192 12.24 10.23 20.03
CA GLY A 192 13.02 9.13 19.47
C GLY A 192 14.45 9.02 19.99
N LYS A 193 14.80 9.72 21.07
CA LYS A 193 16.15 9.75 21.69
C LYS A 193 16.15 9.21 23.11
N THR A 194 15.03 9.35 23.80
CA THR A 194 14.90 8.98 25.21
C THR A 194 14.84 7.46 25.38
N GLU A 195 15.70 6.90 26.23
CA GLU A 195 15.60 5.47 26.58
C GLU A 195 14.34 5.21 27.41
N VAL A 196 13.62 4.13 27.11
CA VAL A 196 12.40 3.75 27.83
C VAL A 196 12.62 2.51 28.72
N PRO A 197 11.78 2.30 29.76
CA PRO A 197 11.83 1.07 30.55
C PRO A 197 11.79 -0.19 29.68
N ARG A 198 12.74 -1.11 29.91
CA ARG A 198 12.99 -2.26 29.01
C ARG A 198 11.77 -3.13 28.75
N PHE A 199 10.87 -3.27 29.73
CA PHE A 199 9.66 -4.07 29.57
C PHE A 199 8.71 -3.52 28.48
N ILE A 200 8.76 -2.22 28.16
CA ILE A 200 7.97 -1.63 27.08
C ILE A 200 8.39 -2.20 25.73
N TYR A 201 9.70 -2.44 25.51
CA TYR A 201 10.16 -3.11 24.29
C TYR A 201 9.66 -4.56 24.21
N LEU A 202 9.59 -5.27 25.34
CA LEU A 202 8.98 -6.61 25.37
C LEU A 202 7.49 -6.54 25.00
N LEU A 203 6.76 -5.53 25.50
CA LEU A 203 5.36 -5.31 25.11
C LEU A 203 5.23 -5.03 23.61
N CYS A 204 6.10 -4.21 23.01
CA CYS A 204 6.11 -3.97 21.56
C CYS A 204 6.41 -5.25 20.76
N ALA A 205 7.39 -6.06 21.20
CA ALA A 205 7.71 -7.33 20.56
C ALA A 205 6.52 -8.30 20.57
N VAL A 206 5.90 -8.46 21.74
CA VAL A 206 4.72 -9.32 21.92
C VAL A 206 3.52 -8.76 21.15
N GLY A 207 3.28 -7.46 21.22
CA GLY A 207 2.16 -6.80 20.54
C GLY A 207 2.23 -6.93 19.03
N LEU A 208 3.40 -6.70 18.43
CA LEU A 208 3.63 -6.88 17.00
C LEU A 208 3.52 -8.36 16.59
N PHE A 209 4.05 -9.29 17.41
CA PHE A 209 3.91 -10.72 17.14
C PHE A 209 2.46 -11.20 17.19
N VAL A 210 1.66 -10.68 18.14
CA VAL A 210 0.23 -10.98 18.23
C VAL A 210 -0.50 -10.43 17.01
N TYR A 211 -0.23 -9.18 16.61
CA TYR A 211 -0.81 -8.59 15.39
C TYR A 211 -0.51 -9.45 14.16
N GLN A 212 0.76 -9.70 13.89
CA GLN A 212 1.22 -10.56 12.79
C GLN A 212 0.55 -11.94 12.82
N SER A 213 0.40 -12.52 14.01
CA SER A 213 -0.18 -13.86 14.17
C SER A 213 -1.68 -13.87 13.84
N LEU A 214 -2.43 -12.84 14.27
CA LEU A 214 -3.87 -12.73 14.02
C LEU A 214 -4.17 -12.39 12.56
N ASP A 215 -3.39 -11.46 12.00
CA ASP A 215 -3.38 -11.07 10.59
C ASP A 215 -3.16 -12.30 9.68
N ALA A 216 -2.09 -13.06 9.89
CA ALA A 216 -1.77 -14.22 9.05
C ALA A 216 -2.82 -15.36 9.07
N ILE A 217 -3.70 -15.39 10.06
CA ILE A 217 -4.74 -16.41 10.20
C ILE A 217 -6.15 -15.89 9.91
N ASP A 218 -6.39 -14.60 9.70
CA ASP A 218 -7.73 -14.05 9.50
C ASP A 218 -8.38 -14.62 8.21
N GLY A 219 -7.64 -14.72 7.11
CA GLY A 219 -8.10 -15.33 5.87
C GLY A 219 -8.19 -16.84 6.01
N LYS A 220 -7.41 -17.46 6.91
CA LYS A 220 -7.57 -18.89 7.25
C LYS A 220 -8.88 -19.11 8.01
N GLN A 221 -9.22 -18.21 8.92
CA GLN A 221 -10.49 -18.21 9.64
C GLN A 221 -11.64 -18.03 8.65
N ALA A 222 -11.56 -17.03 7.77
CA ALA A 222 -12.59 -16.78 6.75
C ALA A 222 -12.85 -18.01 5.86
N ARG A 223 -11.81 -18.76 5.49
CA ARG A 223 -11.93 -20.05 4.79
C ARG A 223 -12.57 -21.14 5.67
N ARG A 224 -12.15 -21.26 6.92
CA ARG A 224 -12.67 -22.23 7.88
C ARG A 224 -14.17 -22.02 8.18
N THR A 225 -14.60 -20.77 8.32
CA THR A 225 -15.99 -20.38 8.62
C THR A 225 -16.84 -20.15 7.37
N LYS A 226 -16.24 -20.22 6.17
CA LYS A 226 -16.88 -19.93 4.88
C LYS A 226 -17.43 -18.49 4.77
N THR A 227 -16.72 -17.52 5.35
CA THR A 227 -17.09 -16.09 5.37
C THR A 227 -16.08 -15.21 4.61
N ASN A 228 -15.45 -15.75 3.56
CA ASN A 228 -14.53 -14.97 2.71
C ASN A 228 -15.31 -13.92 1.92
N THR A 229 -14.90 -12.67 2.05
CA THR A 229 -15.51 -11.54 1.33
C THR A 229 -14.44 -10.53 0.94
N PRO A 230 -14.64 -9.72 -0.11
CA PRO A 230 -13.75 -8.60 -0.44
C PRO A 230 -13.60 -7.59 0.71
N LEU A 231 -14.61 -7.49 1.58
CA LEU A 231 -14.54 -6.65 2.79
C LEU A 231 -13.40 -7.11 3.70
N GLY A 232 -13.21 -8.42 3.88
CA GLY A 232 -12.16 -8.96 4.75
C GLY A 232 -10.76 -8.56 4.26
N GLU A 233 -10.49 -8.75 2.97
CA GLU A 233 -9.22 -8.34 2.35
C GLU A 233 -8.99 -6.82 2.42
N LEU A 234 -10.06 -6.04 2.20
CA LEU A 234 -10.00 -4.59 2.33
C LEU A 234 -9.71 -4.14 3.78
N PHE A 235 -10.35 -4.80 4.75
CA PHE A 235 -10.21 -4.49 6.16
C PHE A 235 -8.80 -4.81 6.66
N ASP A 236 -8.28 -5.96 6.27
CA ASP A 236 -6.92 -6.43 6.54
C ASP A 236 -5.86 -5.42 6.08
N HIS A 237 -5.82 -5.15 4.78
CA HIS A 237 -4.87 -4.18 4.20
C HIS A 237 -5.08 -2.75 4.70
N GLY A 238 -6.32 -2.39 5.04
CA GLY A 238 -6.65 -1.12 5.65
C GLY A 238 -6.08 -0.96 7.07
N CYS A 239 -5.98 -2.05 7.82
CA CYS A 239 -5.34 -2.10 9.14
C CYS A 239 -3.81 -2.09 9.01
N ASP A 240 -3.26 -2.84 8.05
CA ASP A 240 -1.83 -2.90 7.78
C ASP A 240 -1.23 -1.55 7.44
N SER A 241 -1.94 -0.71 6.69
CA SER A 241 -1.47 0.63 6.34
C SER A 241 -1.28 1.52 7.59
N VAL A 242 -2.19 1.42 8.56
CA VAL A 242 -2.12 2.13 9.85
C VAL A 242 -1.02 1.53 10.72
N SER A 243 -0.97 0.19 10.79
CA SER A 243 0.05 -0.55 11.52
C SER A 243 1.46 -0.17 11.07
N THR A 244 1.67 -0.03 9.75
CA THR A 244 2.94 0.36 9.14
C THR A 244 3.44 1.71 9.68
N ALA A 245 2.56 2.70 9.84
CA ALA A 245 2.93 4.00 10.39
C ALA A 245 3.42 3.91 11.84
N PHE A 246 2.66 3.21 12.70
CA PHE A 246 3.02 3.05 14.12
C PHE A 246 4.26 2.19 14.33
N VAL A 247 4.39 1.09 13.59
CA VAL A 247 5.54 0.19 13.65
C VAL A 247 6.79 0.90 13.14
N GLY A 248 6.70 1.67 12.04
CA GLY A 248 7.82 2.44 11.50
C GLY A 248 8.36 3.47 12.48
N VAL A 249 7.48 4.26 13.10
CA VAL A 249 7.88 5.22 14.15
C VAL A 249 8.39 4.48 15.40
N GLY A 250 7.75 3.38 15.79
CA GLY A 250 8.11 2.57 16.94
C GLY A 250 9.50 1.94 16.82
N VAL A 251 9.86 1.33 15.69
CA VAL A 251 11.18 0.74 15.48
C VAL A 251 12.27 1.82 15.45
N CYS A 252 12.02 2.96 14.78
CA CYS A 252 12.94 4.09 14.78
C CYS A 252 13.18 4.62 16.20
N THR A 253 12.12 4.75 17.00
CA THR A 253 12.20 5.12 18.42
C THR A 253 12.99 4.08 19.21
N GLY A 254 12.76 2.79 18.95
CA GLY A 254 13.43 1.69 19.64
C GLY A 254 14.94 1.63 19.42
N ILE A 255 15.43 2.06 18.26
CA ILE A 255 16.87 2.12 17.95
C ILE A 255 17.48 3.51 18.20
N LEU A 256 16.74 4.40 18.86
CA LEU A 256 17.12 5.78 19.19
C LEU A 256 17.42 6.62 17.94
N MET A 257 16.67 6.44 16.85
CA MET A 257 16.92 7.15 15.58
C MET A 257 16.62 8.65 15.65
N GLY A 258 16.03 9.16 16.74
CA GLY A 258 15.85 10.59 16.97
C GLY A 258 17.16 11.37 17.00
N GLU A 259 18.30 10.72 17.30
CA GLU A 259 19.64 11.34 17.15
C GLU A 259 19.99 11.67 15.69
N ASN A 260 19.30 11.04 14.73
CA ASN A 260 19.50 11.17 13.30
C ASN A 260 18.14 11.38 12.60
N LEU A 261 17.53 12.54 12.86
CA LEU A 261 16.17 12.87 12.41
C LEU A 261 15.92 12.69 10.91
N ASN A 262 16.91 13.00 10.06
CA ASN A 262 16.76 12.80 8.61
C ASN A 262 16.63 11.32 8.24
N TRP A 263 17.45 10.46 8.88
CA TRP A 263 17.37 9.01 8.70
C TRP A 263 16.09 8.43 9.29
N MET A 264 15.61 8.98 10.41
CA MET A 264 14.31 8.61 10.99
C MET A 264 13.15 8.90 10.03
N MET A 265 13.10 10.10 9.43
CA MET A 265 12.07 10.43 8.45
C MET A 265 12.18 9.55 7.21
N PHE A 266 13.40 9.38 6.70
CA PHE A 266 13.66 8.55 5.53
C PHE A 266 13.16 7.12 5.74
N GLU A 267 13.46 6.49 6.88
CA GLU A 267 13.05 5.11 7.14
C GLU A 267 11.52 4.97 7.22
N VAL A 268 10.85 5.87 7.96
CA VAL A 268 9.39 5.83 8.07
C VAL A 268 8.71 6.09 6.73
N PHE A 269 9.15 7.10 5.98
CA PHE A 269 8.56 7.43 4.67
C PHE A 269 8.83 6.34 3.64
N SER A 270 10.02 5.74 3.67
CA SER A 270 10.37 4.58 2.84
C SER A 270 9.44 3.41 3.14
N GLY A 271 9.22 3.08 4.42
CA GLY A 271 8.29 2.02 4.82
C GLY A 271 6.86 2.25 4.30
N MET A 272 6.33 3.46 4.46
CA MET A 272 5.00 3.82 3.94
C MET A 272 4.95 3.71 2.40
N PHE A 273 5.99 4.15 1.69
CA PHE A 273 6.06 4.07 0.24
C PHE A 273 6.12 2.63 -0.27
N LEU A 274 6.94 1.77 0.35
CA LEU A 274 7.07 0.37 -0.04
C LEU A 274 5.74 -0.38 0.10
N PHE A 275 5.03 -0.15 1.21
CA PHE A 275 3.70 -0.71 1.44
C PHE A 275 2.69 -0.20 0.40
N TYR A 276 2.66 1.11 0.15
CA TYR A 276 1.83 1.71 -0.90
C TYR A 276 2.14 1.13 -2.30
N GLN A 277 3.43 0.92 -2.62
CA GLN A 277 3.88 0.43 -3.91
C GLN A 277 3.42 -1.02 -4.16
N ALA A 278 3.34 -1.86 -3.14
CA ALA A 278 2.77 -3.20 -3.26
C ALA A 278 1.29 -3.14 -3.70
N HIS A 279 0.50 -2.26 -3.08
CA HIS A 279 -0.89 -2.04 -3.50
C HIS A 279 -1.02 -1.34 -4.85
N TRP A 280 -0.06 -0.50 -5.23
CA TRP A 280 -0.01 0.07 -6.57
C TRP A 280 0.23 -1.01 -7.62
N GLN A 281 1.16 -1.93 -7.38
CA GLN A 281 1.36 -3.11 -8.22
C GLN A 281 0.08 -3.95 -8.30
N ALA A 282 -0.65 -4.14 -7.20
CA ALA A 282 -1.94 -4.82 -7.20
C ALA A 282 -3.01 -4.09 -8.03
N TYR A 283 -3.11 -2.75 -7.90
CA TYR A 283 -4.02 -1.92 -8.70
C TYR A 283 -3.73 -2.00 -10.21
N VAL A 284 -2.46 -2.13 -10.60
CA VAL A 284 -2.07 -2.28 -12.01
C VAL A 284 -2.40 -3.69 -12.53
N THR A 285 -2.03 -4.71 -11.78
CA THR A 285 -2.07 -6.12 -12.25
C THR A 285 -3.32 -6.89 -11.86
N GLY A 286 -4.15 -6.34 -10.98
CA GLY A 286 -5.31 -6.99 -10.39
C GLY A 286 -5.00 -8.02 -9.31
N THR A 287 -3.75 -8.25 -8.95
CA THR A 287 -3.36 -9.24 -7.94
C THR A 287 -2.16 -8.75 -7.15
N LEU A 288 -2.24 -8.82 -5.82
CA LEU A 288 -1.09 -8.60 -4.95
C LEU A 288 -0.08 -9.74 -5.16
N ARG A 289 1.16 -9.40 -5.51
CA ARG A 289 2.25 -10.36 -5.68
C ARG A 289 3.25 -10.19 -4.56
N PHE A 290 3.52 -11.27 -3.85
CA PHE A 290 4.47 -11.28 -2.75
C PHE A 290 5.88 -11.53 -3.25
N SER A 291 6.82 -10.88 -2.57
CA SER A 291 8.25 -10.98 -2.79
C SER A 291 8.84 -12.10 -1.90
N GLN A 292 10.07 -12.54 -2.18
CA GLN A 292 10.75 -13.51 -1.30
C GLN A 292 11.00 -12.94 0.10
N PHE A 293 11.29 -11.64 0.18
CA PHE A 293 11.31 -10.85 1.41
C PHE A 293 10.09 -9.94 1.41
N ASP A 294 9.23 -10.12 2.39
CA ASP A 294 7.97 -9.38 2.45
C ASP A 294 7.70 -8.88 3.87
N VAL A 295 6.46 -8.43 4.11
CA VAL A 295 6.01 -7.88 5.40
C VAL A 295 6.31 -8.83 6.57
N THR A 296 6.15 -10.15 6.37
CA THR A 296 6.38 -11.16 7.43
C THR A 296 7.83 -11.18 7.93
N GLU A 297 8.81 -11.24 7.02
CA GLU A 297 10.23 -11.23 7.38
C GLU A 297 10.62 -9.91 8.05
N SER A 298 10.08 -8.79 7.54
CA SER A 298 10.33 -7.45 8.07
C SER A 298 9.80 -7.32 9.50
N GLN A 299 8.57 -7.79 9.76
CA GLN A 299 7.98 -7.79 11.10
C GLN A 299 8.79 -8.63 12.10
N LEU A 300 9.32 -9.78 11.69
CA LEU A 300 10.15 -10.62 12.57
C LEU A 300 11.52 -10.01 12.87
N LEU A 301 12.12 -9.30 11.91
CA LEU A 301 13.30 -8.50 12.17
C LEU A 301 13.01 -7.42 13.21
N ILE A 302 11.87 -6.72 13.09
CA ILE A 302 11.45 -5.68 14.04
C ILE A 302 11.16 -6.28 15.43
N ILE A 303 10.47 -7.42 15.50
CA ILE A 303 10.27 -8.16 16.76
C ILE A 303 11.63 -8.51 17.39
N SER A 304 12.60 -8.95 16.58
CA SER A 304 13.95 -9.26 17.06
C SER A 304 14.68 -8.03 17.60
N ILE A 305 14.54 -6.86 16.94
CA ILE A 305 15.08 -5.58 17.43
C ILE A 305 14.50 -5.24 18.80
N PHE A 306 13.19 -5.35 18.98
CA PHE A 306 12.56 -5.09 20.28
C PHE A 306 12.99 -6.09 21.37
N LEU A 307 13.18 -7.37 21.03
CA LEU A 307 13.73 -8.36 21.96
C LEU A 307 15.18 -8.05 22.35
N ILE A 308 16.01 -7.59 21.41
CA ILE A 308 17.38 -7.11 21.71
C ILE A 308 17.32 -5.93 22.69
N ASN A 309 16.43 -4.96 22.46
CA ASN A 309 16.24 -3.83 23.35
C ASN A 309 15.81 -4.25 24.76
N PHE A 310 14.93 -5.25 24.88
CA PHE A 310 14.52 -5.80 26.17
C PHE A 310 15.69 -6.45 26.92
N LEU A 311 16.49 -7.27 26.23
CA LEU A 311 17.58 -8.05 26.84
C LEU A 311 18.80 -7.19 27.17
N ILE A 312 19.27 -6.40 26.22
CA ILE A 312 20.57 -5.70 26.30
C ILE A 312 20.39 -4.21 26.57
N GLY A 313 19.31 -3.61 26.08
CA GLY A 313 19.02 -2.17 26.16
C GLY A 313 19.20 -1.45 24.82
N PRO A 314 18.48 -0.33 24.60
CA PRO A 314 18.49 0.41 23.33
C PRO A 314 19.83 1.11 23.03
N SER A 315 20.65 1.41 24.05
CA SER A 315 22.01 1.95 23.88
C SER A 315 22.95 1.03 23.10
N PHE A 316 22.61 -0.26 22.96
CA PHE A 316 23.31 -1.19 22.07
C PHE A 316 23.43 -0.63 20.64
N TRP A 317 22.39 0.04 20.13
CA TRP A 317 22.37 0.60 18.78
C TRP A 317 23.23 1.86 18.62
N SER A 318 23.71 2.44 19.73
CA SER A 318 24.67 3.55 19.75
C SER A 318 26.11 3.10 19.50
N TYR A 319 26.38 1.80 19.58
CA TYR A 319 27.73 1.25 19.43
C TYR A 319 28.34 1.62 18.08
N GLN A 320 29.58 2.12 18.09
CA GLN A 320 30.32 2.50 16.89
C GLN A 320 31.05 1.29 16.31
N ILE A 321 30.80 0.99 15.04
CA ILE A 321 31.50 -0.09 14.34
C ILE A 321 32.90 0.44 13.96
N PRO A 322 33.99 -0.05 14.56
CA PRO A 322 35.31 0.59 14.44
C PRO A 322 35.87 0.66 13.01
N VAL A 323 35.48 -0.29 12.16
CA VAL A 323 35.96 -0.39 10.76
C VAL A 323 35.35 0.70 9.88
N PHE A 324 34.09 1.08 10.12
CA PHE A 324 33.33 1.98 9.25
C PHE A 324 33.08 3.36 9.87
N ASN A 325 33.35 3.51 11.17
CA ASN A 325 33.06 4.73 11.94
C ASN A 325 31.58 5.17 11.81
N ILE A 326 30.67 4.19 11.79
CA ILE A 326 29.22 4.39 11.82
C ILE A 326 28.62 3.69 13.03
N SER A 327 27.55 4.26 13.58
CA SER A 327 26.80 3.61 14.65
C SER A 327 25.99 2.44 14.13
N LEU A 328 25.74 1.46 14.99
CA LEU A 328 24.97 0.27 14.64
C LEU A 328 23.55 0.61 14.17
N ARG A 329 22.91 1.66 14.71
CA ARG A 329 21.61 2.14 14.22
C ARG A 329 21.65 2.58 12.76
N ILE A 330 22.70 3.28 12.33
CA ILE A 330 22.86 3.71 10.92
C ILE A 330 23.15 2.49 10.04
N PHE A 331 23.95 1.55 10.54
CA PHE A 331 24.15 0.28 9.84
C PHE A 331 22.82 -0.46 9.59
N MET A 332 21.88 -0.45 10.54
CA MET A 332 20.56 -1.06 10.34
C MET A 332 19.75 -0.39 9.21
N VAL A 333 19.79 0.94 9.11
CA VAL A 333 19.14 1.68 8.01
C VAL A 333 19.82 1.36 6.68
N LEU A 334 21.15 1.34 6.63
CA LEU A 334 21.87 0.96 5.40
C LEU A 334 21.58 -0.49 4.99
N PHE A 335 21.38 -1.38 5.97
CA PHE A 335 21.00 -2.76 5.71
C PHE A 335 19.56 -2.87 5.16
N SER A 336 18.62 -2.03 5.60
CA SER A 336 17.23 -2.02 5.08
C SER A 336 17.14 -1.49 3.63
N LEU A 337 18.08 -0.64 3.20
CA LEU A 337 18.12 -0.09 1.84
C LEU A 337 18.21 -1.15 0.73
N GLY A 338 18.96 -2.24 0.96
CA GLY A 338 19.16 -3.29 -0.06
C GLY A 338 17.85 -3.98 -0.45
N PRO A 339 17.14 -4.63 0.50
CA PRO A 339 15.82 -5.21 0.26
C PRO A 339 14.80 -4.20 -0.25
N ALA A 340 14.79 -2.98 0.31
CA ALA A 340 13.90 -1.90 -0.15
C ALA A 340 14.12 -1.57 -1.63
N ALA A 341 15.37 -1.34 -2.05
CA ALA A 341 15.70 -1.04 -3.44
C ALA A 341 15.31 -2.19 -4.39
N LEU A 342 15.51 -3.44 -3.96
CA LEU A 342 15.10 -4.62 -4.73
C LEU A 342 13.58 -4.68 -4.88
N GLN A 343 12.82 -4.44 -3.80
CA GLN A 343 11.36 -4.40 -3.84
C GLN A 343 10.86 -3.29 -4.77
N VAL A 344 11.44 -2.09 -4.67
CA VAL A 344 11.11 -0.96 -5.57
C VAL A 344 11.35 -1.35 -7.02
N PHE A 345 12.53 -1.90 -7.32
CA PHE A 345 12.90 -2.29 -8.68
C PHE A 345 11.94 -3.35 -9.26
N ASN A 346 11.66 -4.39 -8.48
CA ASN A 346 10.76 -5.48 -8.91
C ASN A 346 9.34 -4.97 -9.17
N ASN A 347 8.78 -4.21 -8.23
CA ASN A 347 7.42 -3.67 -8.36
C ASN A 347 7.33 -2.65 -9.50
N MET A 348 8.33 -1.77 -9.66
CA MET A 348 8.37 -0.82 -10.77
C MET A 348 8.44 -1.51 -12.13
N THR A 349 9.24 -2.58 -12.24
CA THR A 349 9.32 -3.36 -13.49
C THR A 349 7.94 -3.90 -13.87
N ILE A 350 7.22 -4.48 -12.92
CA ILE A 350 5.86 -5.01 -13.13
C ILE A 350 4.87 -3.88 -13.52
N ILE A 351 4.94 -2.74 -12.83
CA ILE A 351 4.06 -1.58 -13.12
C ILE A 351 4.28 -1.04 -14.55
N LEU A 352 5.53 -1.05 -15.02
CA LEU A 352 5.93 -0.52 -16.31
C LEU A 352 5.69 -1.47 -17.49
N GLU A 353 5.66 -2.79 -17.25
CA GLU A 353 5.25 -3.78 -18.26
C GLU A 353 3.79 -3.60 -18.72
N GLY A 354 3.00 -2.98 -17.84
CA GLY A 354 1.61 -2.61 -18.06
C GLY A 354 0.60 -3.52 -17.36
N GLY A 355 -0.59 -2.99 -17.11
CA GLY A 355 -1.63 -3.65 -16.34
C GLY A 355 -2.58 -4.52 -17.15
N LYS A 356 -3.57 -5.09 -16.46
CA LYS A 356 -4.62 -5.94 -17.07
C LYS A 356 -5.76 -5.14 -17.73
N GLY A 357 -5.74 -3.80 -17.64
CA GLY A 357 -6.74 -2.95 -18.26
C GLY A 357 -6.58 -2.83 -19.78
N LYS A 358 -7.55 -2.16 -20.42
CA LYS A 358 -7.50 -1.85 -21.85
C LYS A 358 -6.22 -1.05 -22.16
N ASN A 359 -5.53 -1.34 -23.26
CA ASN A 359 -4.26 -0.67 -23.61
C ASN A 359 -3.16 -0.81 -22.54
N LYS A 360 -3.17 -1.92 -21.79
CA LYS A 360 -2.24 -2.15 -20.66
C LYS A 360 -2.32 -1.11 -19.54
N SER A 361 -3.49 -0.49 -19.39
CA SER A 361 -3.82 0.40 -18.26
C SER A 361 -4.01 -0.40 -16.97
N THR A 362 -4.25 0.30 -15.86
CA THR A 362 -4.66 -0.29 -14.59
C THR A 362 -5.97 -1.08 -14.75
N ILE A 363 -6.36 -1.85 -13.74
CA ILE A 363 -7.65 -2.56 -13.79
C ILE A 363 -8.88 -1.64 -13.88
N ALA A 364 -8.73 -0.36 -13.52
CA ALA A 364 -9.76 0.67 -13.65
C ALA A 364 -9.74 1.37 -15.01
N GLY A 365 -8.82 1.02 -15.92
CA GLY A 365 -8.70 1.69 -17.21
C GLY A 365 -7.87 2.99 -17.19
N THR A 366 -7.19 3.28 -16.09
CA THR A 366 -6.43 4.52 -15.88
C THR A 366 -4.91 4.32 -16.06
N SER A 367 -4.15 5.42 -16.05
CA SER A 367 -2.68 5.36 -16.18
C SER A 367 -2.06 4.50 -15.07
N THR A 368 -1.13 3.61 -15.46
CA THR A 368 -0.37 2.79 -14.51
C THR A 368 0.60 3.63 -13.68
N ILE A 369 0.92 4.85 -14.09
CA ILE A 369 1.86 5.74 -13.39
C ILE A 369 1.16 6.72 -12.45
N PHE A 370 -0.09 7.08 -12.74
CA PHE A 370 -0.83 8.07 -11.97
C PHE A 370 -0.85 7.86 -10.44
N PRO A 371 -0.92 6.62 -9.91
CA PRO A 371 -0.86 6.38 -8.47
C PRO A 371 0.41 6.90 -7.78
N VAL A 372 1.47 7.28 -8.50
CA VAL A 372 2.64 7.96 -7.89
C VAL A 372 2.28 9.31 -7.28
N PHE A 373 1.32 10.03 -7.86
CA PHE A 373 1.06 11.42 -7.48
C PHE A 373 0.47 11.57 -6.07
N PRO A 374 -0.57 10.82 -5.66
CA PRO A 374 -1.12 10.94 -4.31
C PRO A 374 -0.09 10.71 -3.21
N ILE A 375 0.72 9.65 -3.32
CA ILE A 375 1.76 9.37 -2.31
C ILE A 375 2.90 10.38 -2.36
N ALA A 376 3.32 10.82 -3.55
CA ALA A 376 4.37 11.83 -3.69
C ALA A 376 3.96 13.18 -3.11
N ILE A 377 2.67 13.57 -3.22
CA ILE A 377 2.15 14.78 -2.58
C ILE A 377 2.27 14.67 -1.06
N VAL A 378 1.87 13.56 -0.46
CA VAL A 378 1.94 13.37 1.01
C VAL A 378 3.39 13.44 1.50
N LEU A 379 4.29 12.64 0.91
CA LEU A 379 5.69 12.57 1.32
C LEU A 379 6.42 13.88 1.03
N GLY A 380 6.16 14.48 -0.13
CA GLY A 380 6.74 15.76 -0.53
C GLY A 380 6.29 16.90 0.38
N LEU A 381 5.00 16.98 0.74
CA LEU A 381 4.50 17.93 1.73
C LEU A 381 5.15 17.72 3.09
N GLY A 382 5.32 16.46 3.53
CA GLY A 382 6.05 16.14 4.76
C GLY A 382 7.48 16.70 4.75
N VAL A 383 8.23 16.48 3.68
CA VAL A 383 9.60 17.03 3.59
C VAL A 383 9.58 18.56 3.54
N ILE A 384 8.69 19.17 2.75
CA ILE A 384 8.62 20.63 2.59
C ILE A 384 8.23 21.31 3.90
N ILE A 385 7.20 20.80 4.60
CA ILE A 385 6.68 21.37 5.84
C ILE A 385 7.72 21.24 6.96
N ALA A 386 8.45 20.13 7.02
CA ALA A 386 9.53 19.95 8.00
C ALA A 386 10.64 21.00 7.81
N ASN A 387 11.08 21.22 6.56
CA ASN A 387 12.19 22.13 6.25
C ASN A 387 11.81 23.61 6.31
N LYS A 388 10.55 23.97 6.08
CA LYS A 388 10.08 25.37 6.12
C LYS A 388 9.65 25.84 7.51
N SER A 389 9.58 24.93 8.49
CA SER A 389 9.09 25.26 9.82
C SER A 389 10.07 26.19 10.56
N PRO A 390 9.70 27.45 10.88
CA PRO A 390 10.57 28.34 11.64
C PRO A 390 10.75 27.90 13.09
N SER A 391 9.82 27.12 13.65
CA SER A 391 9.92 26.59 15.02
C SER A 391 10.57 25.22 15.10
N ASN A 392 11.17 24.72 14.01
CA ASN A 392 11.73 23.37 13.89
C ASN A 392 10.74 22.30 14.41
N MET A 393 9.48 22.39 13.99
CA MET A 393 8.38 21.55 14.49
C MET A 393 8.69 20.06 14.40
N TYR A 394 9.32 19.61 13.30
CA TYR A 394 9.73 18.22 13.15
C TYR A 394 10.82 17.82 14.15
N GLU A 395 11.84 18.66 14.34
CA GLU A 395 12.94 18.35 15.27
C GLU A 395 12.48 18.29 16.72
N ASN A 396 11.51 19.15 17.08
CA ASN A 396 10.96 19.23 18.42
C ASN A 396 9.92 18.13 18.72
N ASN A 397 9.21 17.63 17.70
CA ASN A 397 8.13 16.64 17.88
C ASN A 397 8.17 15.54 16.79
N PRO A 398 9.28 14.79 16.64
CA PRO A 398 9.50 13.92 15.49
C PRO A 398 8.50 12.76 15.42
N CYS A 399 8.20 12.09 16.53
CA CYS A 399 7.26 10.96 16.50
C CYS A 399 5.84 11.41 16.16
N LEU A 400 5.36 12.52 16.75
CA LEU A 400 4.04 13.07 16.42
C LEU A 400 3.96 13.50 14.96
N TYR A 401 5.00 14.16 14.46
CA TYR A 401 5.08 14.59 13.08
C TYR A 401 5.01 13.40 12.11
N LEU A 402 5.84 12.38 12.32
CA LEU A 402 5.89 11.20 11.46
C LEU A 402 4.62 10.35 11.55
N LEU A 403 4.01 10.23 12.74
CA LEU A 403 2.69 9.60 12.87
C LEU A 403 1.62 10.37 12.09
N THR A 404 1.62 11.71 12.14
CA THR A 404 0.65 12.53 11.40
C THR A 404 0.73 12.26 9.90
N PHE A 405 1.92 12.38 9.30
CA PHE A 405 2.10 12.10 7.88
C PHE A 405 1.96 10.61 7.53
N GLY A 406 2.34 9.72 8.45
CA GLY A 406 2.13 8.27 8.31
C GLY A 406 0.64 7.92 8.20
N ILE A 407 -0.23 8.54 9.01
CA ILE A 407 -1.68 8.32 8.93
C ILE A 407 -2.27 8.92 7.65
N VAL A 408 -1.77 10.07 7.17
CA VAL A 408 -2.17 10.61 5.86
C VAL A 408 -1.75 9.65 4.73
N ALA A 409 -0.55 9.06 4.79
CA ALA A 409 -0.11 8.06 3.83
C ALA A 409 -0.93 6.76 3.93
N ALA A 410 -1.30 6.33 5.13
CA ALA A 410 -2.21 5.19 5.35
C ALA A 410 -3.59 5.46 4.74
N ARG A 411 -4.13 6.68 4.90
CA ARG A 411 -5.39 7.11 4.29
C ARG A 411 -5.37 7.01 2.76
N VAL A 412 -4.30 7.51 2.14
CA VAL A 412 -4.10 7.45 0.68
C VAL A 412 -3.93 6.00 0.22
N THR A 413 -3.24 5.16 1.01
CA THR A 413 -3.11 3.73 0.74
C THR A 413 -4.47 3.02 0.79
N ASN A 414 -5.30 3.29 1.79
CA ASN A 414 -6.64 2.69 1.90
C ASN A 414 -7.52 3.04 0.70
N ARG A 415 -7.40 4.26 0.16
CA ARG A 415 -8.10 4.63 -1.08
C ARG A 415 -7.61 3.85 -2.28
N LEU A 416 -6.30 3.61 -2.39
CA LEU A 416 -5.75 2.79 -3.45
C LEU A 416 -6.22 1.33 -3.33
N VAL A 417 -6.29 0.78 -2.12
CA VAL A 417 -6.86 -0.56 -1.86
C VAL A 417 -8.34 -0.60 -2.27
N VAL A 418 -9.14 0.38 -1.88
CA VAL A 418 -10.54 0.49 -2.32
C VAL A 418 -10.62 0.56 -3.84
N ALA A 419 -9.88 1.46 -4.49
CA ALA A 419 -9.87 1.61 -5.94
C ALA A 419 -9.46 0.33 -6.66
N HIS A 420 -8.54 -0.43 -6.07
CA HIS A 420 -8.16 -1.76 -6.54
C HIS A 420 -9.32 -2.76 -6.46
N MET A 421 -9.96 -2.86 -5.32
CA MET A 421 -11.05 -3.81 -5.09
C MET A 421 -12.30 -3.47 -5.91
N THR A 422 -12.60 -2.18 -6.11
CA THR A 422 -13.78 -1.71 -6.84
C THR A 422 -13.53 -1.48 -8.33
N LYS A 423 -12.26 -1.57 -8.79
CA LYS A 423 -11.82 -1.14 -10.12
C LYS A 423 -12.24 0.30 -10.43
N SER A 424 -12.23 1.19 -9.44
CA SER A 424 -12.52 2.60 -9.63
C SER A 424 -11.27 3.41 -9.92
N GLU A 425 -11.45 4.59 -10.50
CA GLU A 425 -10.37 5.56 -10.65
C GLU A 425 -9.91 6.09 -9.28
N LEU A 426 -8.71 6.66 -9.24
CA LEU A 426 -8.11 7.26 -8.05
C LEU A 426 -8.09 8.78 -8.23
N ASP A 427 -8.55 9.54 -7.25
CA ASP A 427 -8.48 11.00 -7.30
C ASP A 427 -7.27 11.53 -6.53
N LEU A 428 -6.74 12.69 -6.95
CA LEU A 428 -5.65 13.36 -6.27
C LEU A 428 -6.08 14.03 -4.96
N MET A 429 -7.29 14.60 -4.93
CA MET A 429 -7.78 15.31 -3.76
C MET A 429 -8.28 14.30 -2.74
N ASP A 430 -7.72 14.39 -1.53
CA ASP A 430 -8.04 13.54 -0.41
C ASP A 430 -8.35 14.40 0.82
N SER A 431 -9.37 14.01 1.59
CA SER A 431 -9.74 14.73 2.80
C SER A 431 -8.62 14.70 3.85
N GLY A 432 -7.77 13.68 3.85
CA GLY A 432 -6.59 13.58 4.72
C GLY A 432 -5.55 14.65 4.44
N LEU A 433 -5.50 15.22 3.22
CA LEU A 433 -4.54 16.27 2.85
C LEU A 433 -4.87 17.64 3.47
N TRP A 434 -6.10 17.87 3.96
CA TRP A 434 -6.46 19.14 4.60
C TRP A 434 -5.56 19.49 5.79
N GLY A 435 -5.13 18.50 6.58
CA GLY A 435 -4.20 18.72 7.68
C GLY A 435 -2.86 19.32 7.21
N PRO A 436 -2.10 18.61 6.35
CA PRO A 436 -0.89 19.14 5.72
C PRO A 436 -1.09 20.47 4.98
N PHE A 437 -2.23 20.67 4.30
CA PHE A 437 -2.52 21.94 3.61
C PHE A 437 -2.66 23.12 4.59
N ILE A 438 -3.30 22.91 5.74
CA ILE A 438 -3.40 23.98 6.75
C ILE A 438 -2.03 24.29 7.35
N LEU A 439 -1.18 23.29 7.56
CA LEU A 439 0.21 23.50 8.04
C LEU A 439 1.03 24.35 7.07
N ILE A 440 1.00 24.04 5.77
CA ILE A 440 1.78 24.81 4.77
C ILE A 440 1.23 26.23 4.59
N ILE A 441 -0.10 26.42 4.69
CA ILE A 441 -0.72 27.75 4.67
C ILE A 441 -0.28 28.56 5.90
N ASN A 442 -0.29 27.96 7.09
CA ASN A 442 0.18 28.63 8.31
C ASN A 442 1.64 29.06 8.18
N GLN A 443 2.50 28.20 7.62
CA GLN A 443 3.91 28.54 7.35
C GLN A 443 4.07 29.67 6.33
N TYR A 444 3.23 29.69 5.28
CA TYR A 444 3.22 30.77 4.29
C TYR A 444 2.90 32.14 4.91
N PHE A 445 2.00 32.17 5.90
CA PHE A 445 1.64 33.39 6.63
C PHE A 445 2.51 33.63 7.89
N ASN A 446 3.76 33.15 7.90
CA ASN A 446 4.72 33.34 9.00
C ASN A 446 4.23 32.78 10.35
N CYS A 447 3.51 31.66 10.32
CA CYS A 447 3.05 30.92 11.50
C CYS A 447 2.22 31.75 12.48
N ILE A 448 1.11 32.33 12.00
CA ILE A 448 0.12 33.04 12.84
C ILE A 448 -0.36 32.15 13.99
N LEU A 449 -0.56 30.86 13.71
CA LEU A 449 -0.89 29.84 14.69
C LEU A 449 0.39 29.13 15.15
N ASN A 450 0.43 28.75 16.44
CA ASN A 450 1.50 27.91 16.98
C ASN A 450 1.58 26.58 16.22
N GLU A 451 2.70 26.30 15.58
CA GLU A 451 2.88 25.12 14.72
C GLU A 451 2.70 23.81 15.49
N THR A 452 3.14 23.72 16.74
CA THR A 452 3.00 22.49 17.56
C THR A 452 1.54 22.22 17.92
N MET A 453 0.79 23.26 18.32
CA MET A 453 -0.66 23.11 18.56
C MET A 453 -1.40 22.73 17.28
N LEU A 454 -1.03 23.34 16.16
CA LEU A 454 -1.62 23.03 14.86
C LEU A 454 -1.30 21.59 14.43
N LEU A 455 -0.08 21.10 14.67
CA LEU A 455 0.29 19.71 14.42
C LEU A 455 -0.58 18.73 15.21
N TRP A 456 -0.82 18.99 16.49
CA TRP A 456 -1.75 18.18 17.30
C TRP A 456 -3.17 18.17 16.73
N PHE A 457 -3.66 19.34 16.30
CA PHE A 457 -4.97 19.43 15.64
C PHE A 457 -5.00 18.62 14.34
N CYS A 458 -3.95 18.73 13.51
CA CYS A 458 -3.81 17.93 12.29
C CYS A 458 -3.76 16.44 12.60
N PHE A 459 -3.02 16.01 13.63
CA PHE A 459 -2.94 14.61 14.05
C PHE A 459 -4.32 14.06 14.44
N ILE A 460 -5.05 14.79 15.28
CA ILE A 460 -6.41 14.40 15.70
C ILE A 460 -7.35 14.36 14.50
N TYR A 461 -7.26 15.35 13.61
CA TYR A 461 -8.07 15.41 12.40
C TYR A 461 -7.84 14.19 11.50
N VAL A 462 -6.58 13.83 11.19
CA VAL A 462 -6.29 12.72 10.27
C VAL A 462 -6.68 11.36 10.86
N ILE A 463 -6.59 11.19 12.18
CA ILE A 463 -7.12 10.01 12.88
C ILE A 463 -8.64 9.94 12.76
N GLN A 464 -9.35 11.04 12.97
CA GLN A 464 -10.81 11.06 12.80
C GLN A 464 -11.21 10.81 11.35
N ASP A 465 -10.48 11.38 10.39
CA ASP A 465 -10.75 11.23 8.95
C ASP A 465 -10.60 9.77 8.50
N ILE A 466 -9.51 9.09 8.87
CA ILE A 466 -9.32 7.68 8.51
C ILE A 466 -10.33 6.77 9.19
N LEU A 467 -10.70 7.02 10.46
CA LEU A 467 -11.71 6.23 11.17
C LEU A 467 -13.10 6.37 10.54
N ARG A 468 -13.49 7.61 10.20
CA ARG A 468 -14.77 7.90 9.52
C ARG A 468 -14.80 7.22 8.16
N TYR A 469 -13.75 7.39 7.37
CA TYR A 469 -13.67 6.76 6.05
C TYR A 469 -13.79 5.24 6.12
N SER A 470 -12.95 4.59 6.94
CA SER A 470 -12.95 3.14 7.06
C SER A 470 -14.31 2.63 7.55
N SER A 471 -14.94 3.33 8.50
CA SER A 471 -16.28 2.98 8.99
C SER A 471 -17.34 3.09 7.89
N SER A 472 -17.36 4.19 7.12
CA SER A 472 -18.31 4.39 6.03
C SER A 472 -18.15 3.34 4.93
N VAL A 473 -16.91 3.10 4.47
CA VAL A 473 -16.63 2.08 3.45
C VAL A 473 -17.04 0.68 3.92
N CYS A 474 -16.71 0.32 5.17
CA CYS A 474 -17.11 -0.97 5.73
C CYS A 474 -18.63 -1.09 5.82
N GLN A 475 -19.34 -0.04 6.25
CA GLN A 475 -20.81 -0.04 6.34
C GLN A 475 -21.47 -0.17 4.98
N GLU A 476 -21.03 0.58 3.97
CA GLU A 476 -21.54 0.49 2.60
C GLU A 476 -21.40 -0.92 2.03
N ILE A 477 -20.23 -1.55 2.22
CA ILE A 477 -19.98 -2.92 1.77
C ILE A 477 -20.81 -3.93 2.57
N CYS A 478 -20.92 -3.76 3.89
CA CYS A 478 -21.76 -4.62 4.75
C CYS A 478 -23.24 -4.54 4.35
N ASP A 479 -23.74 -3.35 4.05
CA ASP A 479 -25.12 -3.10 3.63
C ASP A 479 -25.40 -3.74 2.28
N TYR A 480 -24.45 -3.64 1.36
CA TYR A 480 -24.54 -4.26 0.04
C TYR A 480 -24.48 -5.79 0.10
N LEU A 481 -23.59 -6.36 0.92
CA LEU A 481 -23.43 -7.81 1.08
C LEU A 481 -24.45 -8.44 2.05
N GLU A 482 -25.27 -7.64 2.72
CA GLU A 482 -26.20 -8.05 3.79
C GLU A 482 -25.53 -8.81 4.95
N ILE A 483 -24.29 -8.44 5.29
CA ILE A 483 -23.51 -9.02 6.40
C ILE A 483 -23.26 -8.01 7.51
N TYR A 484 -22.79 -8.48 8.67
CA TYR A 484 -22.20 -7.64 9.71
C TYR A 484 -20.67 -7.66 9.59
N CYS A 485 -20.01 -6.54 9.88
CA CYS A 485 -18.54 -6.44 9.78
C CYS A 485 -17.82 -7.34 10.81
N PHE A 486 -18.39 -7.45 12.02
CA PHE A 486 -17.76 -8.09 13.18
C PHE A 486 -18.58 -9.25 13.76
N ASP A 487 -19.61 -9.71 13.07
CA ASP A 487 -20.46 -10.83 13.48
C ASP A 487 -20.72 -11.75 12.29
N ILE A 488 -20.33 -13.01 12.46
CA ILE A 488 -20.50 -14.07 11.45
C ILE A 488 -21.55 -15.12 11.86
N VAL A 489 -22.16 -14.96 13.04
CA VAL A 489 -23.16 -15.87 13.61
C VAL A 489 -24.57 -15.35 13.36
N SER A 490 -24.79 -14.05 13.56
CA SER A 490 -26.12 -13.45 13.39
C SER A 490 -26.46 -13.22 11.93
N LYS A 491 -27.70 -13.55 11.54
CA LYS A 491 -28.24 -13.17 10.23
C LYS A 491 -28.77 -11.75 10.28
N ARG A 492 -28.41 -10.94 9.28
CA ARG A 492 -28.93 -9.58 9.15
C ARG A 492 -30.43 -9.62 8.80
N PRO A 493 -31.29 -8.81 9.43
CA PRO A 493 -32.71 -8.74 9.06
C PRO A 493 -32.84 -8.32 7.59
N GLN A 494 -33.51 -9.13 6.76
CA GLN A 494 -33.80 -8.73 5.39
C GLN A 494 -34.69 -7.47 5.42
N LYS A 495 -34.26 -6.41 4.73
CA LYS A 495 -35.16 -5.26 4.48
C LYS A 495 -36.35 -5.80 3.69
N GLN A 496 -37.53 -5.86 4.34
CA GLN A 496 -38.78 -6.16 3.65
C GLN A 496 -38.96 -5.09 2.56
N SER A 497 -38.74 -5.47 1.30
CA SER A 497 -39.13 -4.62 0.18
C SER A 497 -40.63 -4.39 0.26
N SER A 498 -41.03 -3.15 0.50
CA SER A 498 -42.42 -2.73 0.46
C SER A 498 -42.91 -2.80 -0.99
N ARG A 499 -43.23 -4.01 -1.47
CA ARG A 499 -44.12 -4.21 -2.62
C ARG A 499 -45.55 -3.86 -2.19
N ASN A 500 -45.83 -2.58 -2.01
CA ASN A 500 -47.20 -2.10 -2.06
C ASN A 500 -47.60 -2.07 -3.53
N GLY A 501 -48.30 -3.14 -3.93
CA GLY A 501 -48.99 -3.20 -5.21
C GLY A 501 -49.97 -2.04 -5.32
N LYS A 502 -49.76 -1.17 -6.31
CA LYS A 502 -50.87 -0.46 -6.93
C LYS A 502 -51.60 -1.48 -7.81
N SER A 503 -52.54 -2.20 -7.20
CA SER A 503 -53.60 -2.85 -7.97
C SER A 503 -54.41 -1.76 -8.66
N SER A 504 -54.40 -1.78 -9.98
CA SER A 504 -55.38 -1.07 -10.80
C SER A 504 -56.81 -1.49 -10.40
N LYS A 505 -57.55 -0.54 -9.85
CA LYS A 505 -59.02 -0.41 -9.92
C LYS A 505 -59.21 1.05 -10.33
N SER A 506 -59.93 1.43 -11.38
CA SER A 506 -60.96 0.82 -12.23
C SER A 506 -60.90 1.49 -13.59
#